data_AF-A0A441Z7U7-F1
#
_entry.id   AF-A0A441Z7U7-F1
#
_cell.length_a   1.000
_cell.length_b   1.000
_cell.length_c   1.000
_cell.angle_alpha   90.00
_cell.angle_beta   90.00
_cell.angle_gamma   90.00
#
_symmetry.space_group_name_H-M   'P 1'
#
loop_
_entity.id
_entity.type
_entity.pdbx_description
1 polymer ?
#
loop_
_entity_poly.entity_id
_entity_poly.type
_entity_poly.pdbx_seq_one_letter_code
_entity_poly.pdbx_strand_id
1 'polypeptide(L)'
;MSEVAEMTDIDFAMLVRLIRQTRGQTQEELARDLDVTVGTMNGWENGKHRPVKAQRRRLVTMAEEMGLDMPETDRNRGGGR
;
A
#
# COMPACT_ATOMS: atom_id res chain seq x y z
N MET A 1 -10.87 -13.52 -16.89
CA MET A 1 -10.65 -12.19 -16.31
C MET A 1 -9.88 -12.42 -15.03
N SER A 2 -8.59 -12.07 -15.01
CA SER A 2 -7.63 -12.61 -14.04
C SER A 2 -7.49 -11.68 -12.84
N GLU A 3 -7.51 -12.23 -11.62
CA GLU A 3 -7.30 -11.58 -10.30
C GLU A 3 -6.15 -10.56 -10.25
N VAL A 4 -5.20 -10.65 -11.18
CA VAL A 4 -4.02 -9.79 -11.28
C VAL A 4 -4.34 -8.41 -11.89
N ALA A 5 -5.39 -8.30 -12.72
CA ALA A 5 -5.74 -7.06 -13.43
C ALA A 5 -6.43 -6.02 -12.53
N GLU A 6 -7.13 -6.44 -11.47
CA GLU A 6 -7.83 -5.47 -10.59
C GLU A 6 -6.87 -4.76 -9.63
N MET A 7 -5.79 -5.42 -9.20
CA MET A 7 -4.82 -4.81 -8.28
C MET A 7 -3.86 -3.81 -8.94
N THR A 8 -3.88 -3.64 -10.27
CA THR A 8 -2.94 -2.71 -10.93
C THR A 8 -3.29 -1.24 -10.72
N ASP A 9 -4.56 -0.97 -10.42
CA ASP A 9 -5.08 0.38 -10.23
C ASP A 9 -5.07 0.84 -8.78
N ILE A 10 -4.69 -0.01 -7.82
CA ILE A 10 -4.58 0.39 -6.41
C ILE A 10 -3.33 1.27 -6.20
N ASP A 11 -3.52 2.45 -5.60
CA ASP A 11 -2.43 3.28 -5.09
C ASP A 11 -1.91 2.68 -3.77
N PHE A 12 -0.98 1.74 -3.89
CA PHE A 12 -0.38 1.08 -2.72
C PHE A 12 0.37 2.04 -1.80
N ALA A 13 0.85 3.18 -2.29
CA ALA A 13 1.53 4.17 -1.47
C ALA A 13 0.53 4.84 -0.51
N MET A 14 -0.66 5.20 -1.03
CA MET A 14 -1.76 5.70 -0.22
C MET A 14 -2.35 4.63 0.69
N LEU A 15 -2.55 3.41 0.19
CA LEU A 15 -3.14 2.31 0.97
C LEU A 15 -2.31 1.98 2.23
N VAL A 16 -0.99 1.90 2.08
CA VAL A 16 -0.06 1.65 3.21
C VAL A 16 -0.19 2.76 4.26
N ARG A 17 -0.20 4.03 3.84
CA ARG A 17 -0.38 5.16 4.76
C ARG A 17 -1.72 5.10 5.49
N LEU A 18 -2.79 4.75 4.77
CA LEU A 18 -4.13 4.65 5.35
C LEU A 18 -4.20 3.56 6.41
N ILE A 19 -3.72 2.34 6.09
CA ILE A 19 -3.64 1.23 7.05
C ILE A 19 -2.86 1.66 8.30
N ARG A 20 -1.70 2.29 8.11
CA ARG A 20 -0.85 2.72 9.21
C ARG A 20 -1.55 3.74 10.11
N GLN A 21 -2.21 4.74 9.53
CA GLN A 21 -2.92 5.79 10.26
C GLN A 21 -4.13 5.21 11.01
N THR A 22 -4.92 4.35 10.36
CA THR A 22 -6.07 3.68 10.97
C THR A 22 -5.67 2.85 12.19
N ARG A 23 -4.49 2.22 12.15
CA ARG A 23 -3.96 1.43 13.27
C ARG A 23 -3.16 2.23 14.29
N GLY A 24 -2.90 3.51 14.05
CA GLY A 24 -2.04 4.35 14.90
C GLY A 24 -0.57 3.90 14.94
N GLN A 25 -0.09 3.23 13.89
CA GLN A 25 1.25 2.61 13.86
C GLN A 25 2.33 3.56 13.31
N THR A 26 3.58 3.34 13.70
CA THR A 26 4.74 3.92 13.00
C THR A 26 5.10 3.11 11.75
N GLN A 27 6.00 3.64 10.92
CA GLN A 27 6.50 2.88 9.76
C GLN A 27 7.22 1.61 10.22
N GLU A 28 7.98 1.67 11.31
CA GLU A 28 8.69 0.54 11.91
C GLU A 28 7.74 -0.55 12.40
N GLU A 29 6.60 -0.19 12.97
CA GLU A 29 5.62 -1.14 13.49
C GLU A 29 4.89 -1.86 12.36
N LEU A 30 4.38 -1.13 11.36
CA LEU A 30 3.74 -1.77 10.21
C LEU A 30 4.75 -2.57 9.36
N ALA A 31 6.01 -2.12 9.28
CA ALA A 31 7.07 -2.87 8.60
C ALA A 31 7.33 -4.22 9.29
N ARG A 32 7.35 -4.24 10.64
CA ARG A 32 7.45 -5.47 11.43
C ARG A 32 6.26 -6.40 11.19
N ASP A 33 5.04 -5.87 11.16
CA ASP A 33 3.82 -6.66 10.89
C ASP A 33 3.80 -7.32 9.51
N LEU A 34 4.47 -6.70 8.53
CA LEU A 34 4.55 -7.16 7.14
C LEU A 34 5.86 -7.88 6.81
N ASP A 35 6.72 -8.10 7.81
CA ASP A 35 8.05 -8.70 7.68
C ASP A 35 8.91 -8.03 6.59
N VAL A 36 8.96 -6.71 6.62
CA VAL A 36 9.81 -5.89 5.75
C VAL A 36 10.63 -4.90 6.55
N THR A 37 11.65 -4.32 5.91
CA THR A 37 12.43 -3.27 6.54
C THR A 37 11.66 -1.94 6.53
N VAL A 38 12.00 -1.07 7.49
CA VAL A 38 11.51 0.31 7.54
C VAL A 38 11.83 1.07 6.25
N GLY A 39 13.00 0.82 5.66
CA GLY A 39 13.40 1.41 4.38
C GLY A 39 12.49 1.01 3.23
N THR A 40 12.07 -0.27 3.18
CA THR A 40 11.08 -0.77 2.22
C THR A 40 9.73 -0.09 2.43
N MET A 41 9.27 0.02 3.69
CA MET A 41 8.02 0.69 4.04
C MET A 41 8.02 2.17 3.60
N ASN A 42 9.09 2.89 3.93
CA ASN A 42 9.31 4.27 3.53
C ASN A 42 9.38 4.42 1.99
N GLY A 43 9.97 3.45 1.30
CA GLY A 43 10.00 3.38 -0.16
C GLY A 43 8.59 3.22 -0.76
N TRP A 44 7.73 2.39 -0.15
CA TRP A 44 6.35 2.21 -0.58
C TRP A 44 5.51 3.47 -0.38
N GLU A 45 5.51 4.05 0.82
CA GLU A 45 4.73 5.27 1.10
C GLU A 45 5.13 6.41 0.17
N ASN A 46 6.42 6.55 -0.17
CA ASN A 46 6.89 7.61 -1.08
C ASN A 46 6.80 7.24 -2.57
N GLY A 47 6.25 6.08 -2.91
CA GLY A 47 6.10 5.64 -4.32
C GLY A 47 7.42 5.32 -5.03
N LYS A 48 8.54 5.15 -4.30
CA LYS A 48 9.85 4.81 -4.88
C LYS A 48 9.84 3.45 -5.58
N HIS A 49 9.13 2.48 -5.01
CA HIS A 49 8.89 1.17 -5.59
C HIS A 49 7.59 0.59 -5.04
N ARG A 50 6.97 -0.35 -5.77
CA ARG A 50 5.71 -0.98 -5.37
C ARG A 50 5.94 -2.27 -4.55
N PRO A 51 5.03 -2.66 -3.64
CA PRO A 51 5.09 -3.96 -2.96
C PRO A 51 5.00 -5.11 -3.97
N VAL A 52 5.59 -6.26 -3.66
CA VAL A 52 5.46 -7.47 -4.50
C VAL A 52 4.07 -8.10 -4.34
N LYS A 53 3.73 -9.07 -5.21
CA LYS A 53 2.39 -9.67 -5.26
C LYS A 53 1.88 -10.17 -3.91
N ALA A 54 2.71 -10.85 -3.12
CA ALA A 54 2.33 -11.35 -1.80
C ALA A 54 1.99 -10.22 -0.81
N GLN A 55 2.83 -9.17 -0.77
CA GLN A 55 2.62 -8.01 0.09
C GLN A 55 1.39 -7.21 -0.32
N ARG A 56 1.16 -7.06 -1.64
CA ARG A 56 -0.06 -6.41 -2.17
C ARG A 56 -1.32 -7.12 -1.69
N ARG A 57 -1.37 -8.45 -1.80
CA ARG A 57 -2.50 -9.24 -1.28
C ARG A 57 -2.69 -9.02 0.21
N ARG A 58 -1.60 -9.06 1.00
CA ARG A 58 -1.69 -8.84 2.45
C ARG A 58 -2.22 -7.46 2.81
N LEU A 59 -1.77 -6.42 2.11
CA LEU A 59 -2.25 -5.04 2.30
C LEU A 59 -3.74 -4.90 1.96
N VAL A 60 -4.18 -5.50 0.86
CA VAL A 60 -5.60 -5.53 0.48
C VAL A 60 -6.42 -6.24 1.57
N THR A 61 -6.02 -7.42 2.01
CA THR A 61 -6.71 -8.14 3.10
C THR A 61 -6.78 -7.31 4.38
N MET A 62 -5.69 -6.65 4.78
CA MET A 62 -5.69 -5.78 5.96
C MET A 62 -6.69 -4.62 5.81
N ALA A 63 -6.76 -4.00 4.64
CA ALA A 63 -7.70 -2.91 4.40
C ALA A 63 -9.16 -3.39 4.38
N GLU A 64 -9.45 -4.55 3.79
CA GLU A 64 -10.77 -5.19 3.85
C GLU A 64 -11.20 -5.51 5.28
N GLU A 65 -10.30 -6.08 6.10
CA GLU A 65 -10.52 -6.37 7.52
C GLU A 65 -10.88 -5.10 8.33
N MET A 66 -10.39 -3.94 7.89
CA MET A 66 -10.64 -2.63 8.52
C MET A 66 -11.83 -1.88 7.89
N GLY A 67 -12.41 -2.39 6.81
CA GLY A 67 -13.46 -1.69 6.04
C GLY A 67 -12.96 -0.42 5.37
N LEU A 68 -11.69 -0.39 4.93
CA LEU A 68 -11.08 0.75 4.25
C LEU A 68 -11.33 0.67 2.74
N ASP A 69 -11.65 1.81 2.14
CA ASP A 69 -11.71 1.95 0.70
C ASP A 69 -10.32 1.81 0.07
N MET A 70 -10.25 1.11 -1.07
CA MET A 70 -9.00 0.95 -1.82
C MET A 70 -8.75 2.21 -2.64
N PRO A 71 -7.68 2.99 -2.35
CA PRO A 71 -7.40 4.19 -3.11
C PRO A 71 -6.98 3.82 -4.52
N GLU A 72 -7.57 4.50 -5.51
CA GLU A 72 -7.21 4.34 -6.91
C GLU A 72 -5.97 5.18 -7.25
N THR A 73 -5.11 4.63 -8.11
CA THR A 73 -3.97 5.33 -8.70
C THR A 73 -4.53 6.35 -9.67
N ASP A 74 -4.37 7.63 -9.33
CA ASP A 74 -4.59 8.70 -10.29
C ASP A 74 -3.55 8.59 -11.42
N ARG A 75 -3.95 7.97 -12.53
CA ARG A 75 -3.13 7.81 -13.74
C ARG A 75 -2.73 9.16 -14.36
N ASN A 76 -3.30 10.28 -13.89
CA ASN A 76 -3.06 11.62 -14.39
C ASN A 76 -2.11 12.47 -13.51
N ARG A 77 -1.59 11.94 -12.40
CA ARG A 77 -0.67 12.67 -11.49
C ARG A 77 0.75 12.92 -12.07
N GLY A 78 1.01 12.55 -13.33
CA GLY A 78 2.29 12.70 -14.02
C GLY A 78 2.65 14.10 -14.54
N GLY A 79 2.09 15.17 -13.96
CA GLY A 79 2.31 16.55 -14.39
C GLY A 79 2.66 17.47 -13.22
N GLY A 80 3.84 17.32 -12.61
CA GLY A 80 4.21 18.21 -11.53
C GLY A 80 5.54 17.91 -10.84
N ARG A 81 6.63 18.30 -11.53
CA ARG A 81 7.97 18.65 -11.04
C ARG A 81 8.76 17.64 -10.21
#